data_AF-F2SYX5-F1
#
_entry.id   AF-F2SYX5-F1
#
_cell.length_a   1.000
_cell.length_b   1.000
_cell.length_c   1.000
_cell.angle_alpha   90.00
_cell.angle_beta   90.00
_cell.angle_gamma   90.00
#
_symmetry.space_group_name_H-M   'P 1'
#
loop_
_entity.id
_entity.type
_entity.pdbx_description
1 polymer ?
#
loop_
_entity_poly.entity_id
_entity_poly.type
_entity_poly.pdbx_seq_one_letter_code
_entity_poly.pdbx_strand_id
1 'polypeptide(L)'
;MPSAAHVHFLSGALAAGLATTITNPFDVLKTRVQLMPSKYRNMWHAARLVLRGEGVRGLFGGLSLRIGRKAISSALAWTIYEDLILRAETSRWAQQEKSMLT
;
A
#
# COMPACT_ATOMS: atom_id res chain seq x y z
N MET A 1 -19.82 -21.74 -1.60
CA MET A 1 -18.97 -21.29 -0.47
C MET A 1 -18.92 -19.74 -0.36
N PRO A 2 -20.05 -19.00 -0.32
CA PRO A 2 -20.02 -17.55 -0.11
C PRO A 2 -19.56 -17.16 1.31
N SER A 3 -19.82 -18.03 2.30
CA SER A 3 -18.98 -18.44 3.45
C SER A 3 -17.57 -17.83 3.64
N ALA A 4 -16.62 -18.49 2.99
CA ALA A 4 -15.21 -18.31 3.27
C ALA A 4 -14.70 -16.95 2.80
N ALA A 5 -15.26 -16.42 1.71
CA ALA A 5 -14.81 -15.16 1.11
C ALA A 5 -14.95 -13.98 2.08
N HIS A 6 -16.08 -13.87 2.80
CA HIS A 6 -16.27 -12.78 3.77
C HIS A 6 -15.40 -12.95 5.02
N VAL A 7 -15.20 -14.18 5.49
CA VAL A 7 -14.32 -14.45 6.63
C VAL A 7 -12.86 -14.11 6.29
N HIS A 8 -12.37 -14.52 5.13
CA HIS A 8 -11.02 -14.18 4.65
C HIS A 8 -10.86 -12.68 4.41
N PHE A 9 -11.86 -12.04 3.79
CA PHE A 9 -11.84 -10.60 3.57
C PHE A 9 -11.80 -9.82 4.88
N LEU A 10 -12.68 -10.15 5.83
CA LEU A 10 -12.78 -9.43 7.10
C LEU A 10 -11.54 -9.64 7.97
N SER A 11 -11.05 -10.89 8.05
CA SER A 11 -9.82 -11.19 8.79
C SER A 11 -8.60 -10.50 8.18
N GLY A 12 -8.47 -10.50 6.84
CA GLY A 12 -7.41 -9.78 6.14
C GLY A 12 -7.48 -8.27 6.34
N ALA A 13 -8.68 -7.69 6.25
CA ALA A 13 -8.90 -6.27 6.48
C ALA A 13 -8.56 -5.85 7.92
N LEU A 14 -8.96 -6.64 8.92
CA LEU A 14 -8.64 -6.39 10.33
C LEU A 14 -7.14 -6.51 10.60
N ALA A 15 -6.50 -7.57 10.09
CA ALA A 15 -5.06 -7.77 10.22
C ALA A 15 -4.28 -6.61 9.59
N ALA A 16 -4.67 -6.19 8.38
CA ALA A 16 -4.05 -5.07 7.68
C ALA A 16 -4.27 -3.73 8.41
N GLY A 17 -5.46 -3.50 8.96
CA GLY A 17 -5.78 -2.32 9.76
C GLY A 17 -4.92 -2.23 11.03
N LEU A 18 -4.83 -3.33 11.78
CA LEU A 18 -4.01 -3.41 12.99
C LEU A 18 -2.52 -3.22 12.69
N ALA A 19 -2.00 -3.91 11.67
CA ALA A 19 -0.62 -3.77 11.24
C ALA A 19 -0.31 -2.33 10.81
N THR A 20 -1.22 -1.69 10.09
CA THR A 20 -1.07 -0.29 9.65
C THR A 20 -1.07 0.66 10.85
N THR A 21 -1.94 0.47 11.84
CA THR A 21 -1.97 1.31 13.05
C THR A 21 -0.65 1.26 13.81
N ILE A 22 -0.03 0.08 13.93
CA ILE A 22 1.25 -0.10 14.63
C ILE A 22 2.41 0.49 13.83
N THR A 23 2.42 0.32 12.51
CA THR A 23 3.54 0.75 11.64
C THR A 23 3.47 2.22 11.22
N ASN A 24 2.27 2.81 11.17
CA ASN A 24 2.06 4.18 10.72
C ASN A 24 2.86 5.25 11.50
N PRO A 25 2.96 5.25 12.86
CA PRO A 25 3.78 6.23 13.56
C PRO A 25 5.25 6.17 13.15
N PHE A 26 5.80 4.97 12.92
CA PHE A 26 7.17 4.80 12.44
C PHE A 26 7.36 5.37 11.02
N ASP A 27 6.43 5.08 10.12
CA ASP A 27 6.46 5.59 8.74
C ASP A 27 6.34 7.13 8.70
N VAL A 28 5.50 7.73 9.55
CA VAL A 28 5.38 9.19 9.65
C VAL A 28 6.69 9.82 10.15
N LEU A 29 7.32 9.24 11.17
CA LEU A 29 8.59 9.77 11.69
C LEU A 29 9.70 9.66 10.65
N LYS A 30 9.81 8.51 9.97
CA LYS A 30 10.80 8.29 8.92
C LYS A 30 10.62 9.29 7.76
N THR A 31 9.40 9.46 7.28
CA THR A 31 9.10 10.42 6.19
C THR A 31 9.40 11.85 6.60
N ARG A 32 9.11 12.28 7.83
CA ARG A 32 9.45 13.63 8.31
C ARG A 32 10.96 13.87 8.40
N VAL A 33 11.72 12.89 8.87
CA VAL A 33 13.20 12.96 8.89
C VAL A 33 13.76 13.06 7.47
N GLN A 34 13.21 12.30 6.52
CA GLN A 34 13.64 12.32 5.12
C GLN A 34 13.29 13.63 4.40
N LEU A 35 12.09 14.18 4.65
CA LEU A 35 11.62 15.42 3.99
C LEU A 35 12.21 16.69 4.61
N MET A 36 12.55 16.67 5.90
CA MET A 36 13.03 17.85 6.64
C MET A 36 14.25 17.51 7.51
N PRO A 37 15.39 17.13 6.90
CA PRO A 37 16.59 16.71 7.63
C PRO A 37 17.16 17.83 8.52
N SER A 38 17.01 19.10 8.13
CA SER A 38 17.46 20.26 8.91
C SER A 38 16.67 20.47 10.21
N LYS A 39 15.40 20.05 10.25
CA LYS A 39 14.50 20.19 11.41
C LYS A 39 14.52 18.94 12.29
N TYR A 40 14.71 17.76 11.69
CA TYR A 40 14.66 16.47 12.36
C TYR A 40 15.98 15.71 12.18
N ARG A 41 16.93 15.93 13.11
CA ARG A 41 18.27 15.29 13.09
C ARG A 41 18.27 13.76 13.23
N ASN A 42 17.34 13.20 14.00
CA ASN A 42 17.25 11.76 14.23
C ASN A 42 15.81 11.34 14.56
N MET A 43 15.51 10.04 14.45
CA MET A 43 14.16 9.51 14.67
C MET A 43 13.63 9.80 16.08
N TRP A 44 14.48 9.71 17.11
CA TRP A 44 14.09 9.99 18.50
C TRP A 44 13.74 11.46 18.74
N HIS A 45 14.49 12.38 18.14
CA HIS A 45 14.24 13.82 18.17
C HIS A 45 12.96 14.15 17.42
N ALA A 46 12.72 13.52 16.27
CA ALA A 46 11.46 13.63 15.54
C ALA A 46 10.27 13.13 16.37
N ALA A 47 10.39 11.95 17.01
CA ALA A 47 9.35 11.39 17.85
C ALA A 47 8.97 12.35 18.98
N ARG A 48 9.98 12.87 19.70
CA ARG A 48 9.78 13.79 20.82
C ARG A 48 9.17 15.12 20.37
N LEU A 49 9.64 15.67 19.25
CA LEU A 49 9.18 16.96 18.73
C LEU A 49 7.72 16.88 18.23
N VAL A 50 7.38 15.80 17.52
CA VAL A 50 6.01 15.56 17.06
C VAL A 50 5.06 15.31 18.24
N LEU A 51 5.46 14.47 19.20
CA LEU A 51 4.62 14.20 20.38
C LEU A 51 4.39 15.44 21.25
N ARG A 52 5.39 16.33 21.40
CA ARG A 52 5.22 17.58 22.16
C ARG A 52 4.45 18.66 21.40
N GLY A 53 4.61 18.75 20.08
CA GLY A 53 3.98 19.80 19.28
C GLY A 53 2.57 19.47 18.81
N GLU A 54 2.38 18.28 18.26
CA GLU A 54 1.13 17.86 17.59
C GLU A 54 0.39 16.74 18.35
N GLY A 55 1.01 16.21 19.41
CA GLY A 55 0.47 15.09 20.18
C GLY A 55 0.42 13.78 19.38
N VAL A 56 -0.35 12.82 19.89
CA VAL A 56 -0.54 11.50 19.24
C VAL A 56 -1.22 11.65 17.88
N ARG A 57 -2.07 12.67 17.69
CA ARG A 57 -2.73 12.97 16.41
C ARG A 57 -1.73 13.33 15.30
N GLY A 58 -0.62 13.99 15.62
CA GLY A 58 0.43 14.30 14.66
C GLY A 58 1.08 13.06 14.02
N LEU A 59 1.05 11.92 14.71
CA LEU A 59 1.53 10.62 14.20
C LEU A 59 0.55 9.94 13.24
N PHE A 60 -0.73 10.33 13.26
CA PHE A 60 -1.78 9.82 12.36
C PHE A 60 -2.25 10.85 11.33
N GLY A 61 -1.73 12.09 11.42
CA GLY A 61 -2.00 13.15 10.45
C GLY A 61 -1.55 12.76 9.04
N GLY A 62 -2.45 12.89 8.07
CA GLY A 62 -2.19 12.54 6.66
C GLY A 62 -2.30 11.05 6.32
N LEU A 63 -2.75 10.21 7.26
CA LEU A 63 -2.96 8.77 7.01
C LEU A 63 -3.99 8.50 5.91
N SER A 64 -5.09 9.25 5.87
CA SER A 64 -6.13 9.11 4.83
C SER A 64 -5.60 9.40 3.42
N LEU A 65 -4.85 10.49 3.25
CA LEU A 65 -4.21 10.83 1.98
C LEU A 65 -3.17 9.77 1.56
N ARG A 66 -2.42 9.22 2.53
CA ARG A 66 -1.42 8.17 2.30
C ARG A 66 -2.06 6.85 1.88
N ILE A 67 -3.14 6.45 2.54
CA ILE A 67 -3.93 5.27 2.19
C ILE A 67 -4.54 5.45 0.80
N GLY A 68 -5.15 6.60 0.51
CA GLY A 68 -5.71 6.90 -0.80
C GLY A 68 -4.67 6.78 -1.92
N ARG A 69 -3.48 7.36 -1.73
CA ARG A 69 -2.37 7.24 -2.70
C ARG A 69 -1.95 5.78 -2.91
N LYS A 70 -1.81 5.00 -1.84
CA LYS A 70 -1.44 3.58 -1.92
C LYS A 70 -2.52 2.75 -2.63
N ALA A 71 -3.80 2.99 -2.31
CA ALA A 71 -4.92 2.30 -2.93
C ALA A 71 -4.96 2.56 -4.45
N ILE A 72 -4.85 3.82 -4.87
CA ILE A 72 -4.82 4.18 -6.29
C ILE A 72 -3.63 3.53 -7.00
N SER A 73 -2.42 3.62 -6.41
CA SER A 73 -1.22 3.01 -6.99
C SER A 73 -1.35 1.49 -7.10
N SER A 74 -1.94 0.83 -6.12
CA SER A 74 -2.14 -0.63 -6.13
C SER A 74 -3.20 -1.04 -7.15
N ALA A 75 -4.29 -0.28 -7.26
CA ALA A 75 -5.33 -0.54 -8.26
C ALA A 75 -4.76 -0.45 -9.67
N LEU A 76 -4.03 0.63 -9.97
CA LEU A 76 -3.38 0.80 -11.27
C LEU A 76 -2.40 -0.33 -11.58
N ALA A 77 -1.55 -0.71 -10.62
CA ALA A 77 -0.59 -1.79 -10.81
C ALA A 77 -1.28 -3.12 -11.13
N TRP A 78 -2.35 -3.47 -10.41
CA TRP A 78 -3.11 -4.71 -10.66
C TRP A 78 -3.82 -4.65 -12.02
N THR A 79 -4.50 -3.55 -12.33
CA THR A 79 -5.20 -3.40 -13.63
C THR A 79 -4.24 -3.53 -14.81
N ILE A 80 -3.06 -2.90 -14.74
CA ILE A 80 -2.06 -3.00 -15.80
C ILE A 80 -1.52 -4.43 -15.91
N TYR A 81 -1.26 -5.08 -14.77
CA TYR A 81 -0.79 -6.46 -14.75
C TYR A 81 -1.81 -7.43 -15.36
N GLU A 82 -3.09 -7.31 -14.99
CA GLU A 82 -4.19 -8.09 -15.56
C GLU A 82 -4.32 -7.88 -17.07
N ASP A 83 -4.32 -6.63 -17.52
CA ASP A 83 -4.44 -6.34 -18.94
C ASP A 83 -3.25 -6.91 -19.73
N LEU A 84 -2.04 -6.82 -19.17
CA LEU A 84 -0.84 -7.35 -19.81
C LEU A 84 -0.85 -8.88 -19.89
N ILE A 85 -1.24 -9.57 -18.80
CA ILE A 85 -1.25 -11.03 -18.79
C ILE A 85 -2.34 -11.58 -19.70
N LEU A 86 -3.52 -10.95 -19.74
CA LEU A 86 -4.60 -11.36 -20.63
C LEU A 86 -4.21 -11.19 -22.11
N ARG A 87 -3.54 -10.08 -22.47
CA ARG A 87 -3.01 -9.88 -23.82
C ARG A 87 -1.93 -10.89 -24.19
N ALA A 88 -1.03 -11.19 -23.26
CA ALA A 88 0.02 -12.18 -23.46
C ALA A 88 -0.56 -13.59 -23.67
N GLU A 89 -1.56 -13.97 -22.88
CA GLU A 89 -2.26 -15.25 -23.04
C GLU A 89 -2.96 -15.31 -24.39
N THR A 90 -3.78 -14.30 -24.73
CA THR A 90 -4.50 -14.24 -26.02
C THR A 90 -3.54 -14.36 -27.22
N SER A 91 -2.36 -13.72 -27.16
CA SER A 91 -1.34 -13.81 -28.20
C SER A 91 -0.72 -15.21 -28.31
N ARG A 92 -0.54 -15.91 -27.19
CA ARG A 92 -0.04 -17.29 -27.16
C ARG A 92 -1.04 -18.27 -27.77
N TRP A 93 -2.33 -18.14 -27.47
CA TRP A 93 -3.38 -18.96 -28.08
C TRP A 93 -3.43 -18.78 -29.61
N ALA A 94 -3.34 -17.53 -30.09
CA ALA A 94 -3.34 -17.22 -31.52
C ALA A 94 -2.10 -17.75 -32.27
N GLN A 95 -0.94 -17.79 -31.61
CA GLN A 95 0.27 -18.43 -32.17
C GLN A 95 0.15 -19.96 -32.19
N GLN A 96 -0.41 -20.54 -31.14
CA GLN A 96 -0.58 -21.99 -31.01
C GLN A 96 -1.56 -22.53 -32.07
N GLU A 97 -2.66 -21.83 -32.33
CA GLU A 97 -3.62 -22.19 -33.39
C GLU A 97 -2.98 -22.16 -34.79
N LYS A 98 -2.16 -21.15 -35.10
CA LYS A 98 -1.41 -21.09 -36.37
C LYS A 98 -0.40 -22.24 -36.52
N SER A 99 0.24 -22.67 -35.43
CA SER A 99 1.19 -23.79 -35.46
C SER A 99 0.52 -25.17 -35.60
N MET A 100 -0.76 -25.30 -35.24
CA MET A 100 -1.52 -26.55 -35.40
C MET A 100 -2.10 -26.70 -36.82
N LEU A 101 -2.23 -25.61 -37.57
CA LEU A 101 -2.80 -25.56 -38.92
C LEU A 101 -1.73 -25.65 -40.04
N THR A 102 -0.45 -25.71 -39.69
CA THR A 102 0.70 -25.96 -40.58
C THR A 102 1.30 -27.32 -40.32
#